data_AF-A0A418TDE9-F1
#
_entry.id   AF-A0A418TDE9-F1
#
_cell.length_a   1.000
_cell.length_b   1.000
_cell.length_c   1.000
_cell.angle_alpha   90.00
_cell.angle_beta   90.00
_cell.angle_gamma   90.00
#
_symmetry.space_group_name_H-M   'P 1'
#
loop_
_entity.id
_entity.type
_entity.pdbx_description
1 polymer ?
#
loop_
_entity_poly.entity_id
_entity_poly.type
_entity_poly.pdbx_seq_one_letter_code
_entity_poly.pdbx_strand_id
1 'polypeptide(L)'
;MSFCCGASMIGTKGTLKHFHTHIHNVPITFCPVCRRVDVHYLAQQEFDILAEYAHGDGSAEVDFDDYVDRDERALLENCVNHESEEPIDIVRSQIDMSLDLLSFAKAIDDKTWQMELKKRLIVLNSRRNRLLKRQSSV
;
A
#
# COMPACT_ATOMS: atom_id res chain seq x y z
N MET A 1 -7.76 -9.02 -4.04
CA MET A 1 -7.57 -7.56 -4.16
C MET A 1 -7.64 -6.89 -2.79
N SER A 2 -6.54 -6.25 -2.41
CA SER A 2 -6.40 -5.53 -1.13
C SER A 2 -6.92 -4.09 -1.31
N PHE A 3 -7.96 -3.71 -0.57
CA PHE A 3 -8.58 -2.39 -0.67
C PHE A 3 -8.57 -1.67 0.68
N CYS A 4 -8.24 -0.39 0.67
CA CYS A 4 -8.30 0.46 1.85
C CYS A 4 -8.79 1.86 1.47
N CYS A 5 -9.77 2.40 2.20
CA CYS A 5 -10.43 3.68 1.88
C CYS A 5 -10.97 3.74 0.44
N GLY A 6 -11.41 2.59 -0.10
CA GLY A 6 -11.88 2.43 -1.48
C GLY A 6 -10.78 2.55 -2.55
N ALA A 7 -9.51 2.68 -2.16
CA ALA A 7 -8.37 2.66 -3.07
C ALA A 7 -7.72 1.28 -3.09
N SER A 8 -7.22 0.89 -4.25
CA SER A 8 -6.34 -0.27 -4.35
C SER A 8 -5.08 0.00 -3.56
N MET A 9 -4.67 -0.96 -2.74
CA MET A 9 -3.40 -0.86 -2.03
C MET A 9 -2.23 -1.16 -2.97
N ILE A 10 -1.09 -0.55 -2.66
CA ILE A 10 0.16 -0.68 -3.43
C ILE A 10 1.00 -1.74 -2.74
N GLY A 11 1.48 -2.73 -3.49
CA GLY A 11 2.38 -3.76 -2.98
C GLY A 11 3.83 -3.30 -2.99
N THR A 12 4.56 -3.56 -1.92
CA THR A 12 5.96 -3.15 -1.73
C THR A 12 6.66 -4.06 -0.72
N LYS A 13 8.00 -4.04 -0.68
CA LYS A 13 8.76 -4.53 0.47
C LYS A 13 9.02 -3.39 1.45
N GLY A 14 9.11 -3.68 2.75
CA GLY A 14 9.33 -2.67 3.77
C GLY A 14 9.97 -3.21 5.03
N THR A 15 10.33 -2.31 5.95
CA THR A 15 10.78 -2.69 7.29
C THR A 15 9.65 -2.50 8.29
N LEU A 16 9.33 -3.56 9.03
CA LEU A 16 8.36 -3.52 10.12
C LEU A 16 9.06 -3.72 11.46
N LYS A 17 8.49 -3.10 12.50
CA LYS A 17 9.00 -3.21 13.86
C LYS A 17 8.05 -4.07 14.69
N HIS A 18 8.59 -5.11 15.32
CA HIS A 18 7.91 -5.93 16.31
C HIS A 18 8.70 -5.86 17.62
N PHE A 19 8.12 -5.21 18.64
CA PHE A 19 8.82 -4.85 19.88
C PHE A 19 10.14 -4.11 19.67
N HIS A 20 11.28 -4.79 19.89
CA HIS A 20 12.64 -4.26 19.72
C HIS A 20 13.34 -4.82 18.47
N THR A 21 12.64 -5.64 17.70
CA THR A 21 13.14 -6.29 16.49
C THR A 21 12.65 -5.53 15.26
N HIS A 22 13.55 -5.20 14.35
CA HIS A 22 13.20 -4.75 13.01
C HIS A 22 13.33 -5.93 12.03
N ILE A 23 12.32 -6.08 11.20
CA ILE A 23 12.28 -7.11 10.16
C ILE A 23 12.26 -6.40 8.81
N HIS A 24 13.31 -6.60 8.02
CA HIS A 24 13.46 -6.01 6.69
C HIS A 24 12.80 -6.84 5.61
N ASN A 25 12.64 -6.25 4.43
CA ASN A 25 12.14 -6.90 3.22
C ASN A 25 10.77 -7.58 3.36
N VAL A 26 9.98 -7.18 4.37
CA VAL A 26 8.65 -7.75 4.59
C VAL A 26 7.73 -7.30 3.45
N PRO A 27 7.05 -8.24 2.77
CA PRO A 27 6.00 -7.90 1.82
C PRO A 27 4.85 -7.18 2.53
N ILE A 28 4.61 -5.93 2.17
CA ILE A 28 3.58 -5.08 2.74
C ILE A 28 2.68 -4.49 1.65
N THR A 29 1.50 -4.07 2.08
CA THR A 29 0.57 -3.29 1.27
C THR A 29 0.39 -1.92 1.91
N PHE A 30 0.39 -0.88 1.10
CA PHE A 30 0.28 0.49 1.56
C PHE A 30 -0.91 1.21 0.88
N CYS A 31 -1.74 1.87 1.69
CA CYS A 31 -2.84 2.69 1.18
C CYS A 31 -2.34 4.09 0.79
N PRO A 32 -2.48 4.51 -0.49
CA PRO A 32 -2.04 5.84 -0.91
C PRO A 32 -2.86 7.00 -0.32
N VAL A 33 -4.02 6.71 0.26
CA VAL A 33 -4.96 7.70 0.81
C VAL A 33 -4.73 7.92 2.31
N CYS A 34 -4.88 6.88 3.12
CA CYS A 34 -4.78 6.98 4.59
C CYS A 34 -3.40 6.62 5.14
N ARG A 35 -2.48 6.15 4.29
CA ARG A 35 -1.13 5.69 4.66
C ARG A 35 -1.10 4.47 5.59
N ARG A 36 -2.20 3.72 5.70
CA ARG A 36 -2.20 2.41 6.36
C ARG A 36 -1.20 1.49 5.67
N VAL A 37 -0.41 0.80 6.48
CA VAL A 37 0.52 -0.25 6.07
C VAL A 37 0.05 -1.53 6.74
N ASP A 38 -0.15 -2.57 5.95
CA ASP A 38 -0.52 -3.91 6.42
C ASP A 38 0.46 -4.91 5.81
N VAL A 39 0.79 -6.01 6.52
CA VAL A 39 1.57 -7.11 5.92
C VAL A 39 0.72 -7.73 4.80
N HIS A 40 1.36 -8.07 3.68
CA HIS A 40 0.66 -8.74 2.59
C HIS A 40 0.09 -10.07 3.09
N TYR A 41 -1.16 -10.40 2.75
CA TYR A 41 -1.86 -11.56 3.32
C TYR A 41 -1.12 -12.90 3.08
N LEU A 42 -0.41 -13.02 1.96
CA LEU A 42 0.43 -14.19 1.67
C LEU A 42 1.71 -14.24 2.52
N ALA A 43 2.14 -13.16 3.14
CA ALA A 43 3.31 -13.13 4.01
C ALA A 43 2.94 -13.07 5.50
N GLN A 44 1.66 -12.91 5.83
CA GLN A 44 1.19 -12.68 7.20
C GLN A 44 1.62 -13.80 8.15
N GLN A 45 1.38 -15.06 7.77
CA GLN A 45 1.66 -16.19 8.64
C GLN A 45 3.17 -16.33 8.91
N GLU A 46 4.00 -16.27 7.88
CA GLU A 46 5.44 -16.37 8.03
C GLU A 46 6.02 -15.18 8.79
N PHE A 47 5.48 -13.98 8.57
CA PHE A 47 5.86 -12.78 9.31
C PHE A 47 5.56 -12.94 10.79
N ASP A 48 4.34 -13.35 11.15
CA ASP A 48 3.94 -13.50 12.55
C ASP A 48 4.84 -14.53 13.27
N ILE A 49 5.17 -15.64 12.61
CA ILE A 49 6.08 -16.66 13.15
C ILE A 49 7.49 -16.09 13.32
N LEU A 50 8.07 -15.49 12.28
CA LEU A 50 9.43 -14.97 12.31
C LEU A 50 9.58 -13.86 13.37
N ALA A 51 8.59 -12.98 13.49
CA ALA A 51 8.58 -11.89 14.45
C ALA A 51 8.65 -12.38 15.89
N GLU A 52 7.86 -13.40 16.24
CA GLU A 52 7.85 -14.00 17.58
C GLU A 52 9.16 -14.75 17.89
N TYR A 53 9.69 -15.53 16.93
CA TYR A 53 10.98 -16.21 17.12
C TYR A 53 12.13 -15.22 17.29
N ALA A 54 12.23 -14.23 16.39
CA ALA A 54 13.28 -13.22 16.43
C ALA A 54 13.23 -12.41 17.73
N HIS A 55 12.03 -12.11 18.23
CA HIS A 55 11.85 -11.47 19.52
C HIS A 55 12.31 -12.36 20.67
N GLY A 56 11.91 -13.65 20.68
CA GLY A 56 12.31 -14.63 21.69
C GLY A 56 13.83 -14.83 21.77
N ASP A 57 14.51 -14.76 20.62
CA ASP A 57 15.96 -14.90 20.52
C ASP A 57 16.72 -13.59 20.81
N GLY A 58 16.01 -12.48 21.01
CA GLY A 58 16.60 -11.17 21.26
C GLY A 58 17.30 -10.56 20.03
N SER A 59 16.94 -11.00 18.83
CA SER A 59 17.48 -10.48 17.58
C SER A 59 16.95 -9.07 17.32
N ALA A 60 17.86 -8.12 17.13
CA ALA A 60 17.49 -6.72 16.90
C ALA A 60 17.10 -6.43 15.45
N GLU A 61 17.72 -7.13 14.49
CA GLU A 61 17.52 -6.94 13.05
C GLU A 61 17.44 -8.33 12.40
N VAL A 62 16.46 -8.53 11.53
CA VAL A 62 16.22 -9.77 10.79
C VAL A 62 15.83 -9.43 9.36
N ASP A 63 16.30 -10.18 8.38
CA ASP A 63 15.85 -10.07 7.00
C ASP A 63 14.76 -11.11 6.73
N PHE A 64 13.60 -10.72 6.23
CA PHE A 64 12.52 -11.65 5.91
C PHE A 64 12.90 -12.61 4.77
N ASP A 65 13.65 -12.12 3.77
CA ASP A 65 14.01 -12.90 2.58
C ASP A 65 14.98 -14.05 2.91
N ASP A 66 15.71 -13.98 4.04
CA ASP A 66 16.62 -15.03 4.51
C ASP A 66 15.90 -16.29 5.03
N TYR A 67 14.62 -16.15 5.42
CA TYR A 67 13.86 -17.22 6.08
C TYR A 67 12.68 -17.74 5.26
N VAL A 68 12.27 -17.00 4.22
CA VAL A 68 11.06 -17.29 3.48
C VAL A 68 11.32 -17.18 1.98
N ASP A 69 11.37 -18.32 1.31
CA ASP A 69 11.43 -18.37 -0.16
C ASP A 69 10.00 -18.22 -0.73
N ARG A 70 9.73 -17.09 -1.39
CA ARG A 70 8.43 -16.73 -1.95
C ARG A 70 8.56 -16.25 -3.38
N ASP A 71 7.60 -16.65 -4.21
CA ASP A 71 7.45 -16.07 -5.55
C ASP A 71 6.99 -14.60 -5.42
N GLU A 72 7.91 -13.68 -5.69
CA GLU A 72 7.65 -12.24 -5.69
C GLU A 72 6.50 -11.84 -6.62
N ARG A 73 6.27 -12.59 -7.71
CA ARG A 73 5.18 -12.31 -8.64
C ARG A 73 3.82 -12.56 -7.99
N ALA A 74 3.69 -13.62 -7.19
CA ALA A 74 2.46 -13.96 -6.49
C ALA A 74 2.08 -12.91 -5.43
N LEU A 75 3.08 -12.23 -4.84
CA LEU A 75 2.87 -11.12 -3.91
C LEU A 75 2.33 -9.86 -4.60
N LEU A 76 2.60 -9.71 -5.90
CA LEU A 76 2.22 -8.55 -6.69
C LEU A 76 0.89 -8.75 -7.44
N GLU A 77 0.50 -9.98 -7.81
CA GLU A 77 -0.73 -10.25 -8.58
C GLU A 77 -2.02 -9.62 -8.02
N ASN A 78 -2.09 -9.38 -6.71
CA ASN A 78 -3.27 -8.79 -6.05
C ASN A 78 -3.23 -7.27 -5.88
N CYS A 79 -2.14 -6.63 -6.29
CA CYS A 79 -1.96 -5.18 -6.20
C CYS A 79 -2.18 -4.54 -7.58
N VAL A 80 -2.98 -3.47 -7.64
CA VAL A 80 -3.23 -2.77 -8.92
C VAL A 80 -2.03 -1.93 -9.36
N ASN A 81 -1.21 -1.51 -8.40
CA ASN A 81 0.02 -0.75 -8.64
C ASN A 81 1.17 -1.37 -7.85
N HIS A 82 2.38 -1.30 -8.42
CA HIS A 82 3.62 -1.79 -7.82
C HIS A 82 4.65 -0.68 -7.64
N GLU A 83 5.63 -0.89 -6.76
CA GLU A 83 6.75 0.06 -6.54
C GLU A 83 7.57 0.38 -7.80
N SER A 84 7.58 -0.50 -8.80
CA SER A 84 8.27 -0.26 -10.06
C SER A 84 7.63 0.85 -10.90
N GLU A 85 6.40 1.27 -10.58
CA GLU A 85 5.73 2.36 -11.26
C GLU A 85 6.15 3.72 -10.67
N GLU A 86 6.29 4.71 -11.55
CA GLU A 86 6.53 6.08 -11.15
C GLU A 86 5.43 6.56 -10.18
N PRO A 87 5.79 7.13 -9.00
CA PRO A 87 4.80 7.51 -8.00
C PRO A 87 3.70 8.44 -8.52
N ILE A 88 4.00 9.24 -9.54
CA ILE A 88 3.04 10.13 -10.18
C ILE A 88 2.00 9.35 -11.00
N ASP A 89 2.38 8.26 -11.64
CA ASP A 89 1.51 7.45 -12.49
C ASP A 89 0.58 6.59 -11.64
N ILE A 90 1.07 6.06 -10.51
CA ILE A 90 0.23 5.42 -9.50
C ILE A 90 -0.87 6.39 -9.03
N VAL A 91 -0.49 7.62 -8.68
CA VAL A 91 -1.46 8.62 -8.19
C VAL A 91 -2.46 9.01 -9.28
N ARG A 92 -2.04 9.11 -10.55
CA ARG A 92 -2.93 9.37 -11.68
C ARG A 92 -3.94 8.23 -11.89
N SER A 93 -3.47 6.99 -11.95
CA SER A 93 -4.34 5.81 -12.06
C SER A 93 -5.39 5.75 -10.95
N GLN A 94 -4.98 6.05 -9.71
CA GLN A 94 -5.90 6.12 -8.57
C GLN A 94 -6.91 7.27 -8.66
N ILE A 95 -6.55 8.41 -9.26
CA ILE A 95 -7.46 9.53 -9.53
C ILE A 95 -8.49 9.13 -10.59
N ASP A 96 -8.05 8.56 -11.70
CA ASP A 96 -8.91 8.18 -12.82
C ASP A 96 -9.95 7.15 -12.36
N MET A 97 -9.51 6.11 -11.65
CA MET A 97 -10.41 5.12 -11.04
C MET A 97 -11.41 5.76 -10.05
N SER A 98 -10.97 6.77 -9.28
CA SER A 98 -11.88 7.48 -8.35
C SER A 98 -12.92 8.31 -9.08
N LEU A 99 -12.58 8.88 -10.24
CA LEU A 99 -13.49 9.66 -11.09
C LEU A 99 -14.51 8.76 -11.79
N ASP A 100 -14.09 7.58 -12.23
CA ASP A 100 -14.99 6.57 -12.80
C ASP A 100 -16.01 6.10 -11.75
N LEU A 101 -15.53 5.74 -10.55
CA LEU A 101 -16.41 5.38 -9.42
C LEU A 101 -17.33 6.52 -9.03
N LEU A 102 -16.88 7.78 -9.09
CA LEU A 102 -17.72 8.94 -8.78
C LEU A 102 -18.82 9.12 -9.82
N SER A 103 -18.53 8.83 -11.08
CA SER A 103 -19.51 8.88 -12.17
C SER A 103 -20.58 7.80 -11.98
N PHE A 104 -20.17 6.58 -11.60
CA PHE A 104 -21.10 5.51 -11.26
C PHE A 104 -21.93 5.81 -10.00
N ALA A 105 -21.31 6.31 -8.93
CA ALA A 105 -22.00 6.71 -7.69
C ALA A 105 -23.05 7.82 -7.93
N LYS A 106 -22.79 8.72 -8.89
CA LYS A 106 -23.78 9.71 -9.33
C LYS A 106 -24.94 9.07 -10.10
N ALA A 107 -24.66 8.08 -10.95
CA ALA A 107 -25.69 7.40 -11.75
C ALA A 107 -26.69 6.64 -10.87
N ILE A 108 -26.24 6.09 -9.74
CA ILE A 108 -27.10 5.38 -8.76
C ILE A 108 -27.61 6.27 -7.61
N ASP A 109 -27.32 7.57 -7.68
CA ASP A 109 -27.63 8.58 -6.65
C ASP A 109 -27.13 8.30 -5.22
N ASP A 110 -26.05 7.53 -5.06
CA ASP A 110 -25.46 7.26 -3.76
C ASP A 110 -24.68 8.48 -3.24
N LYS A 111 -25.34 9.32 -2.43
CA LYS A 111 -24.75 10.56 -1.90
C LYS A 111 -23.61 10.32 -0.91
N THR A 112 -23.69 9.24 -0.13
CA THR A 112 -22.67 8.89 0.87
C THR A 112 -21.38 8.52 0.15
N TRP A 113 -21.49 7.64 -0.85
CA TRP A 113 -20.35 7.22 -1.63
C TRP A 113 -19.74 8.35 -2.46
N GLN A 114 -20.58 9.22 -3.03
CA GLN A 114 -20.11 10.45 -3.68
C GLN A 114 -19.28 11.33 -2.74
N MET A 115 -19.68 11.47 -1.48
CA MET A 115 -18.95 12.28 -0.49
C MET A 115 -17.60 11.67 -0.15
N GLU A 116 -17.53 10.36 0.03
CA GLU A 116 -16.30 9.62 0.29
C GLU A 116 -15.32 9.73 -0.88
N LEU A 117 -15.80 9.55 -2.11
CA LEU A 117 -14.98 9.68 -3.32
C LEU A 117 -14.45 11.10 -3.52
N LYS A 118 -15.23 12.13 -3.20
CA LYS A 118 -14.75 13.52 -3.21
C LYS A 118 -13.63 13.75 -2.19
N LYS A 119 -13.78 13.24 -0.96
CA LYS A 119 -12.72 13.31 0.07
C LYS A 119 -11.44 12.62 -0.42
N ARG A 120 -11.57 11.42 -1.02
CA ARG A 120 -10.46 10.68 -1.62
C ARG A 120 -9.75 11.50 -2.70
N LEU A 121 -10.50 12.08 -3.64
CA LEU A 121 -9.95 12.90 -4.73
C LEU A 121 -9.18 14.12 -4.22
N ILE A 122 -9.63 14.76 -3.13
CA ILE A 122 -8.89 15.88 -2.51
C ILE A 122 -7.51 15.43 -2.02
N VAL A 123 -7.44 14.28 -1.35
CA VAL A 123 -6.17 13.72 -0.85
C VAL A 123 -5.24 13.34 -2.00
N LEU A 124 -5.75 12.60 -2.99
CA LEU A 124 -4.98 12.18 -4.15
C LEU A 124 -4.47 13.37 -4.97
N ASN A 125 -5.30 14.38 -5.20
CA ASN A 125 -4.92 15.62 -5.89
C ASN A 125 -3.83 16.38 -5.12
N SER A 126 -3.95 16.47 -3.79
CA SER A 126 -2.92 17.08 -2.94
C SER A 126 -1.58 16.33 -3.04
N ARG A 127 -1.62 15.00 -3.07
CA ARG A 127 -0.43 14.15 -3.26
C ARG A 127 0.20 14.35 -4.64
N ARG A 128 -0.62 14.35 -5.70
CA ARG A 128 -0.18 14.63 -7.08
C ARG A 128 0.56 15.95 -7.16
N ASN A 129 0.00 17.01 -6.59
CA ASN A 129 0.60 18.36 -6.62
C ASN A 129 1.94 18.40 -5.87
N ARG A 130 2.09 17.65 -4.77
CA ARG A 130 3.38 17.53 -4.06
C ARG A 130 4.43 16.81 -4.91
N LEU A 131 4.05 15.76 -5.64
CA LEU A 131 4.96 15.03 -6.53
C LEU A 131 5.42 15.91 -7.71
N LEU A 132 4.50 16.64 -8.34
CA LEU A 132 4.83 17.57 -9.43
C LEU A 132 5.77 18.69 -8.97
N LYS A 133 5.57 19.24 -7.76
CA LYS A 133 6.48 20.25 -7.20
C LYS A 133 7.90 19.70 -7.02
N ARG A 134 8.03 18.45 -6.56
CA ARG A 134 9.35 17.80 -6.39
C ARG A 134 10.05 17.59 -7.74
N GLN A 135 9.32 17.20 -8.78
CA GLN A 135 9.87 17.04 -10.13
C GLN A 135 10.32 18.38 -10.74
N SER A 136 9.66 19.50 -10.42
CA SER A 136 10.04 20.83 -10.91
C SER A 136 11.23 21.49 -10.17
N SER A 137 11.73 20.87 -9.10
CA SER A 137 12.85 21.38 -8.29
C SER A 137 14.19 20.68 -8.61
N VAL A 138 14.24 19.95 -9.73
CA VAL A 138 15.43 19.30 -10.27
C VAL A 138 15.79 19.96 -11.60
#